data_AF-A0A0Q7K1N6-F1
#
_entry.id   AF-A0A0Q7K1N6-F1
#
_cell.length_a   1.000
_cell.length_b   1.000
_cell.length_c   1.000
_cell.angle_alpha   90.00
_cell.angle_beta   90.00
_cell.angle_gamma   90.00
#
_symmetry.space_group_name_H-M   'P 1'
#
loop_
_entity.id
_entity.type
_entity.pdbx_description
1 polymer ?
#
loop_
_entity_poly.entity_id
_entity_poly.type
_entity_poly.pdbx_seq_one_letter_code
_entity_poly.pdbx_strand_id
1 'polypeptide(L)'
;MAQKETAAKGLKLTDILITIVIAAVFGVIYRVWGPMYDILKPFGLHAEQLSYGMWFMAATFAFLVIRKPGVALLAEVAAATIEALFGGSWGVSTLVYGLLQGLGAELVFALFLYRRANVGVTILASFASAALSLLVDNYYGYIDQLTFWNYCLFIGLRLLGSALIAGVFAYYLAGALARTGVLSLVRPVSKKDYDALG
;
A
#
# COMPACT_ATOMS: atom_id res chain seq x y z
N MET A 1 -22.42 15.43 35.76
CA MET A 1 -21.20 14.83 35.18
C MET A 1 -21.55 14.36 33.78
N ALA A 2 -21.06 15.04 32.74
CA ALA A 2 -21.37 14.69 31.36
C ALA A 2 -20.56 13.46 30.95
N GLN A 3 -21.27 12.38 30.66
CA GLN A 3 -20.71 11.12 30.18
C GLN A 3 -20.13 11.37 28.79
N LYS A 4 -18.80 11.43 28.71
CA LYS A 4 -18.05 11.55 27.46
C LYS A 4 -18.13 10.19 26.79
N GLU A 5 -19.14 9.98 25.93
CA GLU A 5 -19.17 8.82 25.04
C GLU A 5 -17.91 8.85 24.17
N THR A 6 -16.94 8.02 24.52
CA THR A 6 -15.82 7.65 23.65
C THR A 6 -16.40 6.85 22.50
N ALA A 7 -17.00 7.53 21.52
CA ALA A 7 -17.47 6.92 20.30
C ALA A 7 -16.30 6.17 19.66
N ALA A 8 -16.33 4.84 19.71
CA ALA A 8 -15.42 4.01 18.96
C ALA A 8 -15.53 4.43 17.49
N LYS A 9 -14.46 5.01 16.93
CA LYS A 9 -14.40 5.42 15.52
C LYS A 9 -14.30 4.18 14.64
N GLY A 10 -15.37 3.40 14.56
CA GLY A 10 -15.51 2.31 13.62
C GLY A 10 -15.58 2.81 12.18
N LEU A 11 -15.25 1.93 11.23
CA LEU A 11 -15.49 2.16 9.81
C LEU A 11 -16.99 2.28 9.56
N LYS A 12 -17.41 3.35 8.89
CA LYS A 12 -18.77 3.48 8.38
C LYS A 12 -18.87 2.67 7.09
N LEU A 13 -20.10 2.28 6.71
CA LEU A 13 -20.35 1.61 5.45
C LEU A 13 -19.77 2.38 4.25
N THR A 14 -19.91 3.71 4.26
CA THR A 14 -19.32 4.59 3.23
C THR A 14 -17.81 4.48 3.14
N ASP A 15 -17.10 4.37 4.28
CA ASP A 15 -15.64 4.23 4.26
C ASP A 15 -15.24 2.90 3.63
N ILE A 16 -15.95 1.83 3.98
CA ILE A 16 -15.70 0.50 3.42
C ILE A 16 -15.95 0.52 1.91
N LEU A 17 -17.09 1.07 1.47
CA LEU A 17 -17.43 1.15 0.04
C LEU A 17 -16.37 1.93 -0.75
N ILE A 18 -15.92 3.08 -0.24
CA ILE A 18 -14.88 3.88 -0.90
C ILE A 18 -13.57 3.11 -0.93
N THR A 19 -13.21 2.42 0.15
CA THR A 19 -12.01 1.57 0.19
C THR A 19 -12.08 0.47 -0.86
N ILE A 20 -13.23 -0.19 -1.01
CA ILE A 20 -13.44 -1.23 -2.03
C ILE A 20 -13.37 -0.66 -3.45
N VAL A 21 -13.90 0.54 -3.70
CA VAL A 21 -13.78 1.21 -5.01
C VAL A 21 -12.32 1.53 -5.33
N ILE A 22 -11.57 2.07 -4.36
CA ILE A 22 -10.13 2.31 -4.51
C ILE A 22 -9.40 0.99 -4.79
N ALA A 23 -9.68 -0.05 -4.01
CA ALA A 23 -9.11 -1.37 -4.18
C ALA A 23 -9.42 -1.98 -5.55
N ALA A 24 -10.61 -1.76 -6.11
CA ALA A 24 -10.96 -2.21 -7.44
C ALA A 24 -10.13 -1.55 -8.54
N VAL A 25 -9.92 -0.23 -8.43
CA VAL A 25 -9.03 0.48 -9.35
C VAL A 25 -7.60 -0.04 -9.25
N PHE A 26 -7.08 -0.18 -8.03
CA PHE A 26 -5.70 -0.68 -7.84
C PHE A 26 -5.54 -2.16 -8.20
N GLY A 27 -6.53 -3.02 -7.96
CA GLY A 27 -6.47 -4.43 -8.35
C GLY A 27 -6.36 -4.61 -9.87
N VAL A 28 -7.05 -3.77 -10.65
CA VAL A 28 -6.87 -3.72 -12.12
C VAL A 28 -5.48 -3.20 -12.47
N ILE A 29 -5.00 -2.14 -11.78
CA ILE A 29 -3.64 -1.63 -12.00
C ILE A 29 -2.59 -2.72 -11.72
N TYR A 30 -2.70 -3.46 -10.62
CA TYR A 30 -1.76 -4.54 -10.25
C TYR A 30 -1.72 -5.62 -11.33
N ARG A 31 -2.90 -6.01 -11.83
CA ARG A 31 -3.01 -6.98 -12.93
C ARG A 31 -2.30 -6.51 -14.20
N VAL A 32 -2.44 -5.23 -14.55
CA VAL A 32 -1.77 -4.62 -15.71
C VAL A 32 -0.28 -4.38 -15.44
N TRP A 33 0.11 -4.23 -14.18
CA TRP A 33 1.48 -4.02 -13.77
C TRP A 33 2.34 -5.29 -13.83
N GLY A 34 1.74 -6.47 -13.70
CA GLY A 34 2.43 -7.76 -13.84
C GLY A 34 3.31 -7.87 -15.10
N PRO A 35 2.77 -7.65 -16.30
CA PRO A 35 3.58 -7.60 -17.53
C PRO A 35 4.71 -6.57 -17.51
N MET A 36 4.49 -5.39 -16.91
CA MET A 36 5.53 -4.36 -16.79
C MET A 36 6.70 -4.83 -15.92
N TYR A 37 6.39 -5.52 -14.82
CA TYR A 37 7.39 -6.15 -13.96
C TYR A 37 8.17 -7.25 -14.71
N ASP A 38 7.49 -8.06 -15.52
CA ASP A 38 8.14 -9.10 -16.32
C ASP A 38 9.08 -8.54 -17.40
N ILE A 39 8.74 -7.38 -17.99
CA ILE A 39 9.58 -6.67 -18.96
C ILE A 39 10.88 -6.15 -18.32
N LEU A 40 10.89 -5.90 -17.02
CA LEU A 40 12.08 -5.40 -16.32
C LEU A 40 13.07 -6.51 -15.94
N LYS A 41 12.62 -7.77 -15.82
CA LYS A 41 13.49 -8.91 -15.46
C LYS A 41 14.71 -9.09 -16.36
N PRO A 42 14.64 -8.96 -17.70
CA PRO A 42 15.79 -9.15 -18.59
C PRO A 42 16.89 -8.08 -18.45
N PHE A 43 16.60 -6.92 -17.86
CA PHE A 43 17.61 -5.88 -17.60
C PHE A 43 18.64 -6.30 -16.53
N GLY A 44 18.34 -7.36 -15.77
CA GLY A 44 19.22 -7.90 -14.74
C GLY A 44 19.27 -7.03 -13.48
N LEU A 45 20.15 -7.42 -12.55
CA LEU A 45 20.36 -6.73 -11.26
C LEU A 45 19.09 -6.52 -10.42
N HIS A 46 18.04 -7.33 -10.61
CA HIS A 46 16.76 -7.19 -9.93
C HIS A 46 16.06 -5.84 -10.19
N ALA A 47 16.23 -5.27 -11.39
CA ALA A 47 15.62 -4.01 -11.77
C ALA A 47 14.08 -4.00 -11.61
N GLU A 48 13.43 -5.16 -11.76
CA GLU A 48 12.00 -5.32 -11.56
C GLU A 48 11.57 -5.01 -10.11
N GLN A 49 12.46 -5.16 -9.13
CA GLN A 49 12.17 -4.83 -7.72
C GLN A 49 11.94 -3.34 -7.51
N LEU A 50 12.50 -2.47 -8.35
CA LEU A 50 12.22 -1.03 -8.30
C LEU A 50 10.75 -0.72 -8.62
N SER A 51 10.12 -1.52 -9.47
CA SER A 51 8.70 -1.36 -9.80
C SER A 51 7.76 -2.08 -8.83
N TYR A 52 8.29 -2.92 -7.92
CA TYR A 52 7.49 -3.75 -7.03
C TYR A 52 6.64 -2.93 -6.04
N GLY A 53 7.08 -1.70 -5.75
CA GLY A 53 6.34 -0.76 -4.91
C GLY A 53 4.90 -0.49 -5.36
N MET A 54 4.55 -0.75 -6.62
CA MET A 54 3.18 -0.61 -7.11
C MET A 54 2.20 -1.49 -6.32
N TRP A 55 2.57 -2.73 -5.98
CA TRP A 55 1.70 -3.65 -5.23
C TRP A 55 1.44 -3.25 -3.78
N PHE A 56 1.97 -2.13 -3.28
CA PHE A 56 1.68 -1.60 -1.94
C PHE A 56 0.92 -0.27 -1.96
N MET A 57 0.58 0.21 -3.16
CA MET A 57 -0.05 1.52 -3.35
C MET A 57 -1.48 1.54 -2.84
N ALA A 58 -2.23 0.43 -2.97
CA ALA A 58 -3.62 0.39 -2.52
C ALA A 58 -3.72 0.69 -1.02
N ALA A 59 -2.90 0.04 -0.20
CA ALA A 59 -2.82 0.25 1.24
C ALA A 59 -2.51 1.70 1.61
N THR A 60 -1.42 2.23 1.06
CA THR A 60 -0.91 3.57 1.40
C THR A 60 -1.84 4.67 0.91
N PHE A 61 -2.32 4.57 -0.33
CA PHE A 61 -3.24 5.53 -0.93
C PHE A 61 -4.60 5.54 -0.23
N ALA A 62 -5.21 4.37 0.00
CA ALA A 62 -6.51 4.30 0.68
C ALA A 62 -6.43 4.88 2.10
N PHE A 63 -5.34 4.59 2.82
CA PHE A 63 -5.12 5.20 4.14
C PHE A 63 -5.01 6.72 4.04
N LEU A 64 -4.25 7.27 3.08
CA LEU A 64 -4.10 8.72 2.91
C LEU A 64 -5.44 9.42 2.66
N VAL A 65 -6.36 8.76 1.94
CA VAL A 65 -7.70 9.25 1.63
C VAL A 65 -8.63 9.20 2.85
N ILE A 66 -8.77 8.04 3.51
CA ILE A 66 -9.81 7.82 4.53
C ILE A 66 -9.30 8.10 5.95
N ARG A 67 -8.03 7.81 6.23
CA ARG A 67 -7.34 7.99 7.52
C ARG A 67 -8.06 7.35 8.71
N LYS A 68 -8.43 6.09 8.56
CA LYS A 68 -9.09 5.27 9.59
C LYS A 68 -8.38 3.93 9.79
N PRO A 69 -8.50 3.32 10.97
CA PRO A 69 -7.98 1.97 11.22
C PRO A 69 -8.65 0.94 10.31
N GLY A 70 -7.87 -0.02 9.87
CA GLY A 70 -8.25 -1.16 9.02
C GLY A 70 -8.34 -0.84 7.53
N VAL A 71 -8.19 0.43 7.11
CA VAL A 71 -8.34 0.82 5.71
C VAL A 71 -7.20 0.30 4.85
N ALA A 72 -5.95 0.38 5.34
CA ALA A 72 -4.79 -0.02 4.55
C ALA A 72 -4.83 -1.53 4.28
N LEU A 73 -5.11 -2.30 5.34
CA LEU A 73 -5.28 -3.75 5.24
C LEU A 73 -6.44 -4.13 4.30
N LEU A 74 -7.61 -3.51 4.47
CA LEU A 74 -8.79 -3.83 3.67
C LEU A 74 -8.58 -3.50 2.19
N ALA A 75 -7.95 -2.35 1.90
CA ALA A 75 -7.66 -1.94 0.53
C ALA A 75 -6.73 -2.93 -0.18
N GLU A 76 -5.65 -3.35 0.49
CA GLU A 76 -4.65 -4.25 -0.09
C GLU A 76 -5.20 -5.65 -0.32
N VAL A 77 -5.90 -6.21 0.66
CA VAL A 77 -6.52 -7.54 0.54
C VAL A 77 -7.57 -7.54 -0.58
N ALA A 78 -8.40 -6.50 -0.65
CA ALA A 78 -9.40 -6.38 -1.72
C ALA A 78 -8.74 -6.20 -3.09
N ALA A 79 -7.67 -5.39 -3.20
CA ALA A 79 -6.95 -5.19 -4.46
C ALA A 79 -6.29 -6.48 -4.94
N ALA A 80 -5.61 -7.21 -4.04
CA ALA A 80 -5.01 -8.51 -4.30
C ALA A 80 -6.05 -9.56 -4.71
N THR A 81 -7.25 -9.53 -4.10
CA THR A 81 -8.36 -10.42 -4.48
C THR A 81 -8.82 -10.14 -5.89
N ILE A 82 -8.96 -8.86 -6.25
CA ILE A 82 -9.37 -8.46 -7.59
C ILE A 82 -8.29 -8.83 -8.61
N GLU A 83 -7.01 -8.58 -8.32
CA GLU A 83 -5.90 -9.04 -9.17
C GLU A 83 -5.95 -10.56 -9.42
N ALA A 84 -6.16 -11.36 -8.36
CA ALA A 84 -6.27 -12.80 -8.48
C ALA A 84 -7.47 -13.24 -9.33
N LEU A 85 -8.63 -12.60 -9.18
CA LEU A 85 -9.84 -12.87 -9.97
C LEU A 85 -9.67 -12.54 -11.45
N PHE A 86 -8.91 -11.50 -11.78
CA PHE A 86 -8.57 -11.15 -13.16
C PHE A 86 -7.42 -12.00 -13.75
N GLY A 87 -7.08 -13.12 -13.09
CA GLY A 87 -6.04 -14.04 -13.54
C GLY A 87 -4.64 -13.44 -13.46
N GLY A 88 -4.32 -12.78 -12.34
CA GLY A 88 -2.98 -12.27 -12.06
C GLY A 88 -1.92 -13.37 -12.09
N SER A 89 -0.66 -12.98 -12.36
CA SER A 89 0.44 -13.91 -12.63
C SER A 89 0.76 -14.89 -11.50
N TRP A 90 0.29 -14.61 -10.29
CA TRP A 90 0.61 -15.37 -9.07
C TRP A 90 -0.62 -16.05 -8.42
N GLY A 91 -1.81 -15.92 -9.02
CA GLY A 91 -3.03 -16.60 -8.60
C GLY A 91 -3.39 -16.42 -7.12
N VAL A 92 -3.66 -17.53 -6.42
CA VAL A 92 -4.08 -17.52 -5.00
C VAL A 92 -2.98 -17.02 -4.06
N SER A 93 -1.71 -17.17 -4.43
CA SER A 93 -0.60 -16.71 -3.58
C SER A 93 -0.61 -15.18 -3.40
N THR A 94 -1.13 -14.43 -4.37
CA THR A 94 -1.34 -12.97 -4.29
C THR A 94 -2.18 -12.57 -3.08
N LEU A 95 -3.13 -13.42 -2.64
CA LEU A 95 -3.93 -13.14 -1.44
C LEU A 95 -3.09 -13.13 -0.17
N VAL A 96 -2.13 -14.06 -0.06
CA VAL A 96 -1.21 -14.14 1.08
C VAL A 96 -0.30 -12.91 1.09
N TYR A 97 0.21 -12.52 -0.09
CA TYR A 97 0.96 -11.28 -0.26
C TYR A 97 0.13 -10.06 0.15
N GLY A 98 -1.07 -9.87 -0.40
CA GLY A 98 -1.91 -8.72 -0.09
C GLY A 98 -2.29 -8.62 1.38
N LEU A 99 -2.56 -9.77 2.04
CA LEU A 99 -2.83 -9.82 3.47
C LEU A 99 -1.62 -9.34 4.30
N LEU A 100 -0.44 -9.91 4.05
CA LEU A 100 0.75 -9.57 4.83
C LEU A 100 1.28 -8.18 4.49
N GLN A 101 1.25 -7.77 3.22
CA GLN A 101 1.65 -6.42 2.81
C GLN A 101 0.72 -5.35 3.39
N GLY A 102 -0.60 -5.59 3.34
CA GLY A 102 -1.60 -4.71 3.93
C GLY A 102 -1.42 -4.63 5.45
N LEU A 103 -1.12 -5.75 6.10
CA LEU A 103 -0.82 -5.80 7.54
C LEU A 103 0.42 -4.97 7.88
N GLY A 104 1.46 -5.04 7.06
CA GLY A 104 2.69 -4.26 7.24
C GLY A 104 2.42 -2.76 7.23
N ALA A 105 1.67 -2.28 6.23
CA ALA A 105 1.28 -0.89 6.15
C ALA A 105 0.40 -0.46 7.33
N GLU A 106 -0.62 -1.28 7.64
CA GLU A 106 -1.57 -1.02 8.73
C GLU A 106 -0.87 -0.91 10.09
N LEU A 107 0.10 -1.79 10.38
CA LEU A 107 0.88 -1.76 11.61
C LEU A 107 1.65 -0.45 11.76
N VAL A 108 2.25 0.07 10.69
CA VAL A 108 2.93 1.36 10.75
C VAL A 108 1.93 2.49 10.99
N PHE A 109 0.80 2.52 10.30
CA PHE A 109 -0.22 3.54 10.55
C PHE A 109 -0.78 3.45 11.99
N ALA A 110 -0.91 2.24 12.53
CA ALA A 110 -1.30 1.99 13.91
C ALA A 110 -0.27 2.52 14.91
N LEU A 111 1.03 2.36 14.65
CA LEU A 111 2.11 2.92 15.47
C LEU A 111 2.03 4.45 15.57
N PHE A 112 1.57 5.12 14.51
CA PHE A 112 1.32 6.57 14.52
C PHE A 112 -0.11 6.94 14.93
N LEU A 113 -0.86 6.00 15.51
CA LEU A 113 -2.24 6.15 15.98
C LEU A 113 -3.20 6.68 14.89
N TYR A 114 -2.88 6.46 13.61
CA TYR A 114 -3.62 6.98 12.47
C TYR A 114 -3.73 8.51 12.42
N ARG A 115 -2.90 9.23 13.20
CA ARG A 115 -2.95 10.70 13.30
C ARG A 115 -2.01 11.40 12.34
N ARG A 116 -0.93 10.74 11.95
CA ARG A 116 0.08 11.28 11.03
C ARG A 116 0.00 10.59 9.69
N ALA A 117 -0.01 11.39 8.63
CA ALA A 117 -0.08 10.93 7.26
C ALA A 117 0.85 11.81 6.40
N ASN A 118 2.12 11.91 6.82
CA ASN A 118 3.17 12.62 6.07
C ASN A 118 3.96 11.63 5.22
N VAL A 119 4.79 12.14 4.30
CA VAL A 119 5.63 11.31 3.41
C VAL A 119 6.49 10.32 4.19
N GLY A 120 7.05 10.73 5.33
CA GLY A 120 7.88 9.84 6.15
C GLY A 120 7.11 8.62 6.65
N VAL A 121 5.88 8.81 7.11
CA VAL A 121 5.03 7.71 7.60
C VAL A 121 4.60 6.79 6.45
N THR A 122 4.30 7.31 5.26
CA THR A 122 3.94 6.48 4.10
C THR A 122 5.13 5.67 3.60
N ILE A 123 6.34 6.25 3.59
CA ILE A 123 7.58 5.52 3.31
C ILE A 123 7.79 4.39 4.33
N LEU A 124 7.66 4.67 5.63
CA LEU A 124 7.79 3.63 6.66
C LEU A 124 6.75 2.52 6.48
N ALA A 125 5.50 2.86 6.13
CA ALA A 125 4.46 1.88 5.85
C ALA A 125 4.82 1.01 4.64
N SER A 126 5.34 1.62 3.56
CA SER A 126 5.81 0.89 2.37
C SER A 126 7.01 -0.03 2.67
N PHE A 127 7.91 0.35 3.58
CA PHE A 127 9.00 -0.50 4.03
C PHE A 127 8.50 -1.70 4.83
N ALA A 128 7.51 -1.52 5.70
CA ALA A 128 6.91 -2.61 6.45
C ALA A 128 6.18 -3.59 5.52
N SER A 129 5.44 -3.11 4.52
CA SER A 129 4.84 -3.95 3.47
C SER A 129 5.89 -4.72 2.67
N ALA A 130 6.99 -4.07 2.28
CA ALA A 130 8.10 -4.72 1.59
C ALA A 130 8.81 -5.77 2.45
N ALA A 131 9.01 -5.49 3.75
CA ALA A 131 9.61 -6.45 4.68
C ALA A 131 8.74 -7.71 4.81
N LEU A 132 7.42 -7.55 4.95
CA LEU A 132 6.51 -8.69 5.00
C LEU A 132 6.41 -9.41 3.66
N SER A 133 6.47 -8.72 2.52
CA SER A 133 6.51 -9.38 1.22
C SER A 133 7.79 -10.22 1.06
N LEU A 134 8.93 -9.74 1.56
CA LEU A 134 10.19 -10.50 1.57
C LEU A 134 10.13 -11.75 2.44
N LEU A 135 9.42 -11.70 3.58
CA LEU A 135 9.20 -12.91 4.39
C LEU A 135 8.38 -13.96 3.64
N VAL A 136 7.40 -13.52 2.86
CA VAL A 136 6.60 -14.42 2.01
C VAL A 136 7.46 -14.99 0.89
N ASP A 137 8.31 -14.18 0.25
CA ASP A 137 9.26 -14.65 -0.77
C ASP A 137 10.21 -15.73 -0.22
N ASN A 138 10.70 -15.53 1.01
CA ASN A 138 11.55 -16.49 1.72
C ASN A 138 10.79 -17.80 1.99
N TYR A 139 9.55 -17.70 2.44
CA TYR A 139 8.72 -18.88 2.74
C TYR A 139 8.42 -19.72 1.49
N TYR A 140 8.20 -19.09 0.34
CA TYR A 140 8.01 -19.79 -0.94
C TYR A 140 9.31 -20.21 -1.63
N GLY A 141 10.47 -19.93 -1.02
CA GLY A 141 11.79 -20.33 -1.53
C GLY A 141 12.27 -19.52 -2.75
N TYR A 142 11.67 -18.35 -3.02
CA TYR A 142 12.08 -17.51 -4.16
C TYR A 142 13.45 -16.86 -3.97
N ILE A 143 13.93 -16.76 -2.73
CA ILE A 143 15.17 -16.06 -2.38
C ILE A 143 16.22 -16.95 -1.69
N ASP A 144 15.91 -18.23 -1.46
CA ASP A 144 16.76 -19.18 -0.71
C ASP A 144 18.08 -19.53 -1.40
N GLN A 145 18.15 -19.33 -2.72
CA GLN A 145 19.34 -19.68 -3.54
C GLN A 145 20.24 -18.47 -3.83
N LEU A 146 19.92 -17.28 -3.32
CA LEU A 146 20.66 -16.06 -3.60
C LEU A 146 21.93 -15.97 -2.73
N THR A 147 23.05 -15.62 -3.35
CA THR A 147 24.27 -15.24 -2.61
C THR A 147 24.04 -13.95 -1.82
N PHE A 148 24.74 -13.77 -0.70
CA PHE A 148 24.53 -12.65 0.22
C PHE A 148 24.51 -11.27 -0.47
N TRP A 149 25.45 -11.00 -1.38
CA TRP A 149 25.48 -9.76 -2.14
C TRP A 149 24.22 -9.55 -3.00
N ASN A 150 23.80 -10.60 -3.70
CA ASN A 150 22.64 -10.55 -4.59
C ASN A 150 21.33 -10.39 -3.79
N TYR A 151 21.27 -11.01 -2.61
CA TYR A 151 20.19 -10.85 -1.65
C TYR A 151 20.07 -9.41 -1.12
N CYS A 152 21.20 -8.81 -0.72
CA CYS A 152 21.23 -7.40 -0.30
C CYS A 152 20.79 -6.45 -1.42
N LEU A 153 21.21 -6.71 -2.66
CA LEU A 153 20.79 -5.93 -3.83
C LEU A 153 19.27 -6.01 -4.04
N PHE A 154 18.72 -7.22 -4.00
CA PHE A 154 17.28 -7.48 -4.16
C PHE A 154 16.45 -6.70 -3.13
N ILE A 155 16.81 -6.82 -1.85
CA ILE A 155 16.13 -6.10 -0.77
C ILE A 155 16.28 -4.59 -0.93
N GLY A 156 17.49 -4.11 -1.21
CA GLY A 156 17.78 -2.69 -1.37
C GLY A 156 16.94 -2.05 -2.48
N LEU A 157 16.84 -2.71 -3.63
CA LEU A 157 16.05 -2.23 -4.76
C LEU A 157 14.55 -2.30 -4.48
N ARG A 158 14.06 -3.35 -3.81
CA ARG A 158 12.65 -3.43 -3.43
C ARG A 158 12.27 -2.32 -2.46
N LEU A 159 13.09 -2.07 -1.44
CA LEU A 159 12.86 -0.98 -0.48
C LEU A 159 12.90 0.37 -1.19
N LEU A 160 13.87 0.60 -2.06
CA LEU A 160 13.95 1.84 -2.83
C LEU A 160 12.70 2.04 -3.71
N GLY A 161 12.29 1.00 -4.43
CA GLY A 161 11.08 1.01 -5.25
C GLY A 161 9.80 1.26 -4.45
N SER A 162 9.67 0.62 -3.29
CA SER A 162 8.51 0.80 -2.41
C SER A 162 8.44 2.20 -1.82
N ALA A 163 9.56 2.76 -1.37
CA ALA A 163 9.63 4.13 -0.89
C ALA A 163 9.24 5.14 -1.96
N LEU A 164 9.74 4.98 -3.18
CA LEU A 164 9.47 5.92 -4.27
C LEU A 164 8.02 5.83 -4.75
N ILE A 165 7.49 4.62 -4.93
CA ILE A 165 6.14 4.41 -5.49
C ILE A 165 5.08 4.50 -4.38
N ALA A 166 5.03 3.52 -3.48
CA ALA A 166 4.02 3.45 -2.41
C ALA A 166 4.24 4.47 -1.28
N GLY A 167 5.45 4.99 -1.11
CA GLY A 167 5.72 6.04 -0.14
C GLY A 167 5.44 7.44 -0.69
N VAL A 168 6.34 7.90 -1.56
CA VAL A 168 6.39 9.29 -2.06
C VAL A 168 5.31 9.55 -3.10
N PHE A 169 5.23 8.72 -4.15
CA PHE A 169 4.28 8.92 -5.23
C PHE A 169 2.83 8.76 -4.75
N ALA A 170 2.52 7.75 -3.93
CA ALA A 170 1.20 7.61 -3.31
C ALA A 170 0.76 8.88 -2.57
N TYR A 171 1.67 9.47 -1.80
CA TYR A 171 1.41 10.67 -1.02
C TYR A 171 1.12 11.89 -1.90
N TYR A 172 1.95 12.14 -2.91
CA TYR A 172 1.71 13.26 -3.83
C TYR A 172 0.50 13.04 -4.71
N LEU A 173 0.20 11.80 -5.10
CA LEU A 173 -1.01 11.47 -5.85
C LEU A 173 -2.27 11.74 -5.02
N ALA A 174 -2.28 11.31 -3.75
CA ALA A 174 -3.38 11.61 -2.84
C ALA A 174 -3.52 13.11 -2.59
N GLY A 175 -2.39 13.83 -2.48
CA GLY A 175 -2.38 15.29 -2.35
C GLY A 175 -2.90 16.02 -3.58
N ALA A 176 -2.54 15.58 -4.78
CA ALA A 176 -3.06 16.11 -6.03
C ALA A 176 -4.58 15.88 -6.13
N LEU A 177 -5.06 14.68 -5.77
CA LEU A 177 -6.48 14.37 -5.75
C LEU A 177 -7.24 15.17 -4.67
N ALA A 178 -6.61 15.49 -3.55
CA ALA A 178 -7.19 16.38 -2.55
C ALA A 178 -7.46 17.79 -3.13
N ARG A 179 -6.54 18.29 -3.96
CA ARG A 179 -6.63 19.61 -4.59
C ARG A 179 -7.74 19.70 -5.65
N THR A 180 -8.16 18.58 -6.24
CA THR A 180 -9.31 18.57 -7.18
C THR A 180 -10.66 18.69 -6.47
N GLY A 181 -10.69 18.63 -5.14
CA GLY A 181 -11.92 18.71 -4.35
C GLY A 181 -12.72 17.40 -4.29
N VAL A 182 -12.36 16.37 -5.07
CA VAL A 182 -13.05 15.07 -5.06
C VAL A 182 -13.03 14.42 -3.68
N LEU A 183 -11.92 14.58 -2.93
CA LEU A 183 -11.80 14.02 -1.58
C LEU A 183 -12.73 14.68 -0.56
N SER A 184 -13.24 15.89 -0.83
CA SER A 184 -14.20 16.56 0.06
C SER A 184 -15.52 15.81 0.21
N LEU A 185 -15.88 14.98 -0.79
CA LEU A 185 -17.05 14.10 -0.79
C LEU A 185 -16.88 12.87 0.10
N VAL A 186 -15.63 12.43 0.29
CA VAL A 186 -15.26 11.27 1.12
C VAL A 186 -15.05 11.67 2.57
N ARG A 187 -14.38 12.80 2.77
CA ARG A 187 -14.10 13.39 4.08
C ARG A 187 -13.97 14.91 3.91
N PRO A 188 -14.64 15.74 4.72
CA PRO A 188 -14.36 17.17 4.72
C PRO A 188 -12.90 17.39 5.12
N VAL A 189 -12.07 17.76 4.15
CA VAL A 189 -10.63 17.96 4.30
C VAL A 189 -10.42 19.19 5.19
N SER A 190 -9.77 19.02 6.34
CA SER A 190 -9.49 20.12 7.28
C SER A 190 -8.29 20.93 6.79
N LYS A 191 -8.16 22.21 7.17
CA LYS A 191 -6.95 23.03 6.91
C LYS A 191 -5.65 22.31 7.30
N LYS A 192 -5.66 21.57 8.42
CA LYS A 192 -4.51 20.75 8.87
C LYS A 192 -4.11 19.64 7.90
N ASP A 193 -5.04 19.16 7.07
CA ASP A 193 -4.76 18.15 6.06
C ASP A 193 -4.10 18.79 4.83
N TYR A 194 -4.40 20.06 4.52
CA TYR A 194 -3.69 20.85 3.50
C TYR A 194 -2.27 21.21 3.95
N ASP A 195 -2.12 21.69 5.19
CA ASP A 195 -0.82 22.07 5.77
C ASP A 195 0.11 20.85 5.96
N ALA A 196 -0.43 19.63 5.97
CA ALA A 196 0.34 18.40 6.03
C ALA A 196 0.74 17.88 4.64
N LEU A 197 0.34 18.53 3.54
CA LEU A 197 0.56 18.15 2.12
C LEU A 197 1.27 19.24 1.28
N GLY A 198 1.61 20.38 1.89
CA GLY A 198 2.38 21.48 1.32
C GLY A 198 3.52 21.87 2.25
#